data_AF-A0A1I0PKI2-F1
#
_entry.id   AF-A0A1I0PKI2-F1
#
_cell.length_a   1.000
_cell.length_b   1.000
_cell.length_c   1.000
_cell.angle_alpha   90.00
_cell.angle_beta   90.00
_cell.angle_gamma   90.00
#
_symmetry.space_group_name_H-M   'P 1'
#
loop_
_entity.id
_entity.type
_entity.pdbx_description
1 polymer ?
#
loop_
_entity_poly.entity_id
_entity_poly.type
_entity_poly.pdbx_seq_one_letter_code
_entity_poly.pdbx_strand_id
1 'polypeptide(L)'
;MSETIFYRCEICGNMVALIKSGGGTLTCCGQAMTKLEANSTDAAKEKHVPVVTSESGKIKVAVGSVAHPMTDEHHIEWIALVTGNKVEITYLKPGMEPKAEFTNYTGDAEVIFTGENDEIVPNCEGSPCNFVNRSQVANEVTVYAYCNLHGLWKANL
;
A
#
# COMPACT_ATOMS: atom_id res chain seq x y z
N MET A 1 12.31 1.35 8.23
CA MET A 1 11.23 0.72 7.45
C MET A 1 9.90 1.27 7.89
N SER A 2 9.11 1.78 6.94
CA SER A 2 7.72 2.16 7.21
C SER A 2 6.85 0.92 7.22
N GLU A 3 6.15 0.69 8.32
CA GLU A 3 5.15 -0.37 8.43
C GLU A 3 3.76 0.25 8.64
N THR A 4 2.76 -0.39 8.05
CA THR A 4 1.35 -0.07 8.29
C THR A 4 0.69 -1.25 8.97
N ILE A 5 -0.12 -0.98 9.99
CA ILE A 5 -0.87 -2.00 10.70
C ILE A 5 -2.26 -2.11 10.09
N PHE A 6 -2.66 -3.31 9.72
CA PHE A 6 -4.00 -3.58 9.21
C PHE A 6 -4.81 -4.36 10.25
N TYR A 7 -6.10 -4.04 10.36
CA TYR A 7 -7.05 -4.77 11.20
C TYR A 7 -8.22 -5.25 10.37
N ARG A 8 -8.78 -6.41 10.74
CA ARG A 8 -9.97 -6.99 10.12
C ARG A 8 -11.00 -7.36 11.18
N CYS A 9 -12.27 -7.14 10.86
CA CYS A 9 -13.39 -7.71 11.63
C CYS A 9 -13.72 -9.11 11.09
N GLU A 10 -13.70 -10.13 11.95
CA GLU A 10 -14.00 -11.50 11.52
C GLU A 10 -15.48 -11.78 11.23
N ILE A 11 -16.39 -10.86 11.59
CA ILE A 11 -17.82 -11.01 11.32
C ILE A 11 -18.20 -10.43 9.96
N CYS A 12 -17.91 -9.15 9.73
CA CYS A 12 -18.35 -8.45 8.52
C CYS A 12 -17.25 -8.27 7.46
N GLY A 13 -15.99 -8.63 7.78
CA GLY A 13 -14.86 -8.45 6.88
C GLY A 13 -14.33 -7.01 6.78
N ASN A 14 -14.90 -6.05 7.51
CA ASN A 14 -14.41 -4.67 7.53
C ASN A 14 -12.92 -4.63 7.84
N MET A 15 -12.19 -3.87 7.04
CA MET A 15 -10.73 -3.79 7.14
C MET A 15 -10.28 -2.33 7.20
N VAL A 16 -9.28 -2.06 8.04
CA VAL A 16 -8.75 -0.70 8.23
C VAL A 16 -7.22 -0.71 8.28
N ALA A 17 -6.62 0.32 7.70
CA ALA A 17 -5.20 0.64 7.86
C ALA A 17 -5.04 1.70 8.94
N LEU A 18 -4.19 1.45 9.94
CA LEU A 18 -3.99 2.36 11.06
C LEU A 18 -3.01 3.47 10.70
N ILE A 19 -3.50 4.69 10.55
CA ILE A 19 -2.67 5.87 10.25
C ILE A 19 -1.92 6.36 11.50
N LYS A 20 -2.56 6.29 12.68
CA LYS A 20 -1.97 6.68 13.96
C LYS A 20 -2.56 5.84 15.08
N SER A 21 -1.71 5.26 15.94
CA SER A 21 -2.15 4.58 17.15
C SER A 21 -2.40 5.57 18.27
N GLY A 22 -3.63 5.58 18.80
CA GLY A 22 -4.02 6.34 19.99
C GLY A 22 -4.12 5.51 21.27
N GLY A 23 -3.82 4.20 21.21
CA GLY A 23 -3.89 3.27 22.35
C GLY A 23 -5.27 2.64 22.62
N GLY A 24 -6.34 3.09 21.96
CA GLY A 24 -7.67 2.49 22.07
C GLY A 24 -7.82 1.17 21.31
N THR A 25 -8.73 0.31 21.76
CA THR A 25 -9.07 -0.95 21.05
C THR A 25 -10.06 -0.67 19.93
N LEU A 26 -9.72 -1.04 18.69
CA LEU A 26 -10.63 -0.95 17.55
C LEU A 26 -11.72 -2.03 17.67
N THR A 27 -12.98 -1.61 17.65
CA THR A 27 -14.15 -2.50 17.81
C THR A 27 -15.05 -2.43 16.58
N CYS A 28 -15.46 -3.58 16.07
CA CYS A 28 -16.41 -3.70 14.97
C CYS A 28 -17.33 -4.91 15.22
N CYS A 29 -18.64 -4.78 14.95
CA CYS A 29 -19.64 -5.81 15.23
C CYS A 29 -19.63 -6.30 16.70
N GLY A 30 -19.37 -5.40 17.66
CA GLY A 30 -19.40 -5.71 19.09
C GLY A 30 -18.19 -6.49 19.62
N GLN A 31 -17.16 -6.73 18.80
CA GLN A 31 -15.91 -7.37 19.22
C GLN A 31 -14.68 -6.57 18.80
N ALA A 32 -13.55 -6.85 19.47
CA ALA A 32 -12.27 -6.30 19.06
C ALA A 32 -11.90 -6.79 17.65
N MET A 33 -11.37 -5.89 16.81
CA MET A 33 -10.86 -6.27 15.50
C MET A 33 -9.54 -7.02 15.63
N THR A 34 -9.31 -8.00 14.75
CA THR A 34 -8.08 -8.77 14.68
C THR A 34 -6.99 -7.94 14.00
N LYS A 35 -5.82 -7.79 14.62
CA LYS A 35 -4.64 -7.28 13.94
C LYS A 35 -4.15 -8.33 12.94
N LEU A 36 -4.01 -7.95 11.67
CA LEU A 36 -3.49 -8.84 10.64
C LEU A 36 -1.97 -8.93 10.76
N GLU A 37 -1.47 -10.13 11.06
CA GLU A 37 -0.04 -10.42 11.10
C GLU A 37 0.41 -10.96 9.74
N ALA A 38 1.27 -10.20 9.06
CA ALA A 38 1.76 -10.57 7.74
C ALA A 38 2.64 -11.82 7.78
N ASN A 39 2.55 -12.68 6.75
CA ASN A 39 3.37 -13.89 6.58
C ASN A 39 3.19 -14.94 7.71
N SER A 40 2.05 -14.91 8.41
CA SER A 40 1.77 -15.80 9.55
C SER A 40 0.98 -17.05 9.17
N THR A 41 0.26 -17.05 8.05
CA THR A 41 -0.56 -18.16 7.58
C THR A 41 0.30 -19.25 6.93
N ASP A 42 0.01 -20.52 7.23
CA ASP A 42 0.65 -21.67 6.58
C ASP A 42 0.06 -21.91 5.18
N ALA A 43 0.49 -21.08 4.23
CA ALA A 43 0.14 -21.22 2.81
C ALA A 43 1.38 -21.06 1.92
N ALA A 44 1.23 -21.41 0.64
CA ALA A 44 2.29 -21.40 -0.36
C ALA A 44 2.95 -20.01 -0.49
N LYS A 45 4.15 -19.82 0.06
CA LYS A 45 4.85 -18.53 0.07
C LYS A 45 5.11 -18.02 -1.35
N GLU A 46 5.44 -18.93 -2.25
CA GLU A 46 5.68 -18.67 -3.67
C GLU A 46 4.47 -18.11 -4.40
N LYS A 47 3.26 -18.19 -3.85
CA LYS A 47 2.04 -17.60 -4.43
C LYS A 47 1.55 -16.35 -3.72
N HIS A 48 2.06 -16.04 -2.53
CA HIS A 48 1.47 -14.98 -1.70
C HIS A 48 2.45 -13.87 -1.31
N VAL A 49 3.74 -14.19 -1.17
CA VAL A 49 4.75 -13.17 -0.89
C VAL A 49 4.88 -12.26 -2.12
N PRO A 50 4.68 -10.94 -1.99
CA PRO A 50 4.85 -10.03 -3.11
C PRO A 50 6.27 -10.07 -3.67
N VAL A 51 6.39 -10.10 -5.00
CA VAL A 51 7.63 -9.94 -5.74
C VAL A 51 7.68 -8.51 -6.25
N VAL A 52 8.66 -7.75 -5.78
CA VAL A 52 8.80 -6.33 -6.04
C VAL A 52 9.97 -6.09 -6.98
N THR A 53 9.74 -5.31 -8.03
CA THR A 53 10.77 -4.89 -8.99
C THR A 53 10.71 -3.38 -9.17
N SER A 54 11.88 -2.75 -9.29
CA SER A 54 12.02 -1.31 -9.49
C SER A 54 12.64 -1.06 -10.86
N GLU A 55 11.91 -0.39 -11.74
CA GLU A 55 12.34 -0.09 -13.11
C GLU A 55 11.87 1.31 -13.50
N SER A 56 12.79 2.14 -14.00
CA SER A 56 12.47 3.42 -14.67
C SER A 56 11.49 4.34 -13.91
N GLY A 57 11.67 4.51 -12.60
CA GLY A 57 10.80 5.38 -11.80
C GLY A 57 9.53 4.73 -11.26
N LYS A 58 9.33 3.44 -11.55
CA LYS A 58 8.15 2.67 -11.18
C LYS A 58 8.51 1.50 -10.28
N ILE A 59 7.59 1.20 -9.37
CA ILE A 59 7.60 -0.05 -8.60
C ILE A 59 6.52 -0.94 -9.18
N LYS A 60 6.91 -2.10 -9.69
CA LYS A 60 6.00 -3.14 -10.15
C LYS A 60 5.95 -4.25 -9.12
N VAL A 61 4.74 -4.64 -8.77
CA VAL A 61 4.46 -5.69 -7.79
C VAL A 61 3.69 -6.80 -8.47
N ALA A 62 4.14 -8.04 -8.34
CA ALA A 62 3.34 -9.24 -8.62
C ALA A 62 3.16 -10.03 -7.31
N VAL A 63 2.00 -10.65 -7.09
CA VAL A 63 1.77 -11.46 -5.89
C VAL A 63 2.15 -12.91 -6.18
N GLY A 64 3.24 -13.34 -5.53
CA GLY A 64 3.89 -14.63 -5.74
C GLY A 64 4.97 -14.60 -6.82
N SER A 65 5.99 -15.45 -6.66
CA SER A 65 6.90 -15.85 -7.75
C SER A 65 6.20 -16.78 -8.75
N VAL A 66 5.14 -17.45 -8.31
CA VAL A 66 4.13 -18.10 -9.13
C VAL A 66 2.84 -17.31 -8.96
N ALA A 67 2.19 -16.92 -10.05
CA ALA A 67 1.00 -16.08 -10.00
C ALA A 67 -0.07 -16.68 -9.06
N HIS A 68 -0.55 -15.85 -8.13
CA HIS A 68 -1.68 -16.18 -7.26
C HIS A 68 -2.96 -16.41 -8.09
N PRO A 69 -3.83 -17.36 -7.71
CA PRO A 69 -5.16 -17.51 -8.32
C PRO A 69 -6.00 -16.23 -8.19
N MET A 70 -6.83 -15.93 -9.19
CA MET A 70 -7.71 -14.76 -9.17
C MET A 70 -9.13 -15.18 -9.54
N THR A 71 -9.69 -16.15 -8.80
CA THR A 71 -11.07 -16.63 -8.97
C THR A 71 -12.02 -15.88 -8.03
N ASP A 72 -13.32 -16.02 -8.23
CA ASP A 72 -14.33 -15.37 -7.38
C ASP A 72 -14.19 -15.80 -5.91
N GLU A 73 -13.88 -17.08 -5.67
CA GLU A 73 -13.70 -17.65 -4.33
C GLU A 73 -12.32 -17.41 -3.74
N HIS A 74 -11.29 -17.18 -4.57
CA HIS A 74 -9.91 -17.09 -4.14
C HIS A 74 -9.12 -16.09 -4.98
N HIS A 75 -8.88 -14.91 -4.43
CA HIS A 75 -8.19 -13.81 -5.10
C HIS A 75 -7.44 -12.90 -4.13
N ILE A 76 -6.55 -12.10 -4.69
CA ILE A 76 -5.97 -10.95 -4.01
C ILE A 76 -6.97 -9.81 -4.07
N GLU A 77 -7.39 -9.28 -2.92
CA GLU A 77 -8.33 -8.15 -2.87
C GLU A 77 -7.64 -6.81 -3.09
N TRP A 78 -6.41 -6.68 -2.61
CA TRP A 78 -5.65 -5.44 -2.72
C TRP A 78 -4.15 -5.65 -2.51
N ILE A 79 -3.37 -4.70 -3.03
CA ILE A 79 -1.92 -4.57 -2.87
C ILE A 79 -1.67 -3.17 -2.30
N ALA A 80 -0.88 -3.08 -1.23
CA ALA A 80 -0.50 -1.80 -0.63
C ALA A 80 1.02 -1.59 -0.72
N LEU A 81 1.41 -0.43 -1.25
CA LEU A 81 2.79 0.06 -1.24
C LEU A 81 2.95 1.06 -0.09
N VAL A 82 3.84 0.76 0.85
CA VAL A 82 4.11 1.58 2.02
C VAL A 82 5.54 2.11 1.96
N THR A 83 5.67 3.43 2.07
CA THR A 83 6.95 4.15 2.08
C THR A 83 7.03 5.06 3.30
N GLY A 84 8.15 5.78 3.46
CA GLY A 84 8.39 6.79 4.51
C GLY A 84 7.18 7.67 4.86
N ASN A 85 6.50 8.15 3.82
CA ASN A 85 5.48 9.20 3.93
C ASN A 85 4.15 8.86 3.24
N LYS A 86 4.01 7.65 2.68
CA LYS A 86 2.86 7.31 1.84
C LYS A 86 2.43 5.86 2.02
N VAL A 87 1.12 5.66 1.98
CA VAL A 87 0.48 4.36 1.78
C VAL A 87 -0.38 4.50 0.53
N GLU A 88 -0.08 3.70 -0.50
CA GLU A 88 -0.89 3.64 -1.73
C GLU A 88 -1.49 2.25 -1.85
N ILE A 89 -2.81 2.16 -2.06
CA ILE A 89 -3.54 0.89 -2.13
C ILE A 89 -4.16 0.75 -3.51
N THR A 90 -3.84 -0.34 -4.19
CA THR A 90 -4.50 -0.76 -5.43
C THR A 90 -5.43 -1.91 -5.12
N TYR A 91 -6.73 -1.73 -5.40
CA TYR A 91 -7.72 -2.79 -5.30
C TYR A 91 -7.74 -3.65 -6.56
N LEU A 92 -7.85 -4.95 -6.35
CA LEU A 92 -7.98 -5.93 -7.41
C LEU A 92 -9.35 -6.63 -7.31
N LYS A 93 -9.75 -7.28 -8.40
CA LYS A 93 -10.99 -8.06 -8.49
C LYS A 93 -10.68 -9.42 -9.08
N PRO A 94 -11.53 -10.44 -8.83
CA PRO A 94 -11.47 -11.69 -9.57
C PRO A 94 -11.34 -11.48 -11.09
N GLY A 95 -10.55 -12.33 -11.73
CA GLY A 95 -10.21 -12.26 -13.16
C GLY A 95 -9.12 -11.27 -13.55
N MET A 96 -8.72 -10.34 -12.66
CA MET A 96 -7.56 -9.48 -12.90
C MET A 96 -6.25 -10.25 -12.72
N GLU A 97 -5.16 -9.76 -13.30
CA GLU A 97 -3.83 -10.26 -12.95
C GLU A 97 -3.47 -9.82 -11.52
N PRO A 98 -2.82 -10.67 -10.70
CA PRO A 98 -2.46 -10.36 -9.32
C PRO A 98 -1.23 -9.45 -9.24
N LYS A 99 -1.32 -8.26 -9.83
CA LYS A 99 -0.22 -7.31 -9.94
C LYS A 99 -0.68 -5.85 -9.83
N ALA A 100 0.24 -4.97 -9.44
CA ALA A 100 0.03 -3.53 -9.39
C ALA A 100 1.30 -2.79 -9.84
N GLU A 101 1.12 -1.59 -10.41
CA GLU A 101 2.21 -0.68 -10.76
C GLU A 101 2.03 0.64 -10.03
N PHE A 102 3.10 1.13 -9.42
CA PHE A 102 3.13 2.38 -8.65
C PHE A 102 4.17 3.31 -9.28
N THR A 103 3.80 4.55 -9.59
CA THR A 103 4.66 5.55 -10.26
C THR A 103 5.21 6.60 -9.29
N ASN A 104 6.35 7.21 -9.62
CA ASN A 104 6.99 8.32 -8.88
C ASN A 104 7.67 7.91 -7.57
N TYR A 105 8.24 6.70 -7.52
CA TYR A 105 8.89 6.17 -6.31
C TYR A 105 10.41 6.06 -6.43
N THR A 106 10.95 6.20 -7.63
CA THR A 106 12.39 6.18 -7.89
C THR A 106 12.77 7.30 -8.88
N GLY A 107 13.84 8.05 -8.58
CA GLY A 107 14.27 9.23 -9.36
C GLY A 107 14.35 10.52 -8.53
N ASP A 108 15.26 11.42 -8.90
CA ASP A 108 15.52 12.68 -8.20
C ASP A 108 14.20 13.41 -7.91
N ALA A 109 14.03 13.89 -6.68
CA ALA A 109 12.82 14.54 -6.20
C ALA A 109 12.38 15.64 -7.18
N GLU A 110 11.35 15.37 -7.97
CA GLU A 110 10.83 16.35 -8.92
C GLU A 110 10.17 17.47 -8.11
N VAL A 111 10.69 18.69 -8.25
CA VAL A 111 10.09 19.89 -7.68
C VAL A 111 8.92 20.27 -8.56
N ILE A 112 7.68 20.15 -8.06
CA ILE A 112 6.51 20.51 -8.86
C ILE A 112 5.95 21.87 -8.40
N PHE A 113 5.93 22.78 -9.38
CA PHE A 113 5.37 24.15 -9.45
C PHE A 113 6.22 25.29 -8.88
N THR A 114 7.11 25.82 -9.72
CA THR A 114 7.31 27.27 -9.81
C THR A 114 6.63 27.78 -11.09
N GLY A 115 6.10 29.00 -11.07
CA GLY A 115 5.56 29.65 -12.27
C GLY A 115 6.64 29.90 -13.33
N GLU A 116 6.28 30.46 -14.48
CA GLU A 116 7.29 30.90 -15.46
C GLU A 116 8.32 31.80 -14.76
N ASN A 117 9.61 31.41 -14.79
CA ASN A 117 10.76 32.06 -14.14
C ASN A 117 10.96 31.82 -12.62
N ASP A 118 10.62 30.64 -12.10
CA ASP A 118 10.84 30.31 -10.68
C ASP A 118 9.99 31.14 -9.68
N GLU A 119 8.95 31.82 -10.17
CA GLU A 119 8.11 32.68 -9.32
C GLU A 119 7.07 31.85 -8.53
N ILE A 120 6.95 32.14 -7.23
CA ILE A 120 5.98 31.50 -6.33
C ILE A 120 4.58 31.96 -6.74
N VAL A 121 3.77 31.05 -7.31
CA VAL A 121 2.39 31.36 -7.74
C VAL A 121 1.45 31.40 -6.52
N PRO A 122 0.83 32.55 -6.18
CA PRO A 122 -0.09 32.63 -5.06
C PRO A 122 -1.49 32.14 -5.48
N ASN A 123 -2.12 31.24 -4.72
CA ASN A 123 -3.58 31.16 -4.72
C ASN A 123 -4.18 30.93 -3.32
N CYS A 124 -5.49 31.19 -3.26
CA CYS A 124 -6.44 31.07 -2.16
C CYS A 124 -6.19 32.01 -0.96
N GLU A 125 -6.81 33.19 -1.03
CA GLU A 125 -7.15 34.06 0.10
C GLU A 125 -6.02 34.41 1.09
N GLY A 126 -4.90 34.90 0.57
CA GLY A 126 -3.94 35.66 1.38
C GLY A 126 -3.14 34.84 2.40
N SER A 127 -3.05 33.53 2.25
CA SER A 127 -2.10 32.69 3.00
C SER A 127 -1.35 31.74 2.04
N PRO A 128 -0.01 31.62 2.11
CA PRO A 128 0.75 30.82 1.17
C PRO A 128 0.53 29.30 1.40
N CYS A 129 -0.13 28.62 0.46
CA CYS A 129 -0.22 27.17 0.43
C CYS A 129 0.90 26.55 -0.42
N ASN A 130 2.08 26.41 0.17
CA ASN A 130 3.20 25.64 -0.40
C ASN A 130 2.95 24.13 -0.24
N PHE A 131 1.98 23.55 -0.95
CA PHE A 131 1.84 22.08 -1.01
C PHE A 131 2.89 21.51 -1.96
N VAL A 132 4.12 21.38 -1.47
CA VAL A 132 5.15 20.60 -2.14
C VAL A 132 4.97 19.14 -1.74
N ASN A 133 4.34 18.33 -2.59
CA ASN A 133 4.46 16.88 -2.47
C ASN A 133 5.83 16.48 -3.00
N ARG A 134 6.85 16.50 -2.13
CA ARG A 134 8.15 15.92 -2.47
C ARG A 134 7.97 14.40 -2.48
N SER A 135 7.91 13.84 -3.67
CA SER A 135 8.15 12.41 -3.90
C SER A 135 9.57 12.12 -3.40
N GLN A 136 9.71 11.69 -2.14
CA GLN A 136 11.00 11.20 -1.67
C GLN A 136 11.25 9.89 -2.39
N VAL A 137 12.45 9.73 -2.95
CA VAL A 137 12.94 8.41 -3.39
C VAL A 137 12.80 7.47 -2.21
N ALA A 138 11.93 6.48 -2.35
CA ALA A 138 11.71 5.54 -1.27
C ALA A 138 12.87 4.54 -1.29
N ASN A 139 13.88 4.79 -0.46
CA ASN A 139 15.00 3.87 -0.26
C ASN A 139 14.60 2.60 0.50
N GLU A 140 13.46 2.63 1.20
CA GLU A 140 12.89 1.49 1.90
C GLU A 140 11.41 1.42 1.56
N VAL A 141 10.99 0.28 1.00
CA VAL A 141 9.61 0.06 0.57
C VAL A 141 9.10 -1.24 1.18
N THR A 142 7.94 -1.18 1.81
CA THR A 142 7.22 -2.36 2.26
C THR A 142 6.00 -2.56 1.38
N VAL A 143 5.88 -3.72 0.76
CA VAL A 143 4.69 -4.10 -0.02
C VAL A 143 3.88 -5.12 0.76
N TYR A 144 2.59 -4.88 0.84
CA TYR A 144 1.62 -5.82 1.39
C TYR A 144 0.68 -6.32 0.29
N ALA A 145 0.25 -7.58 0.38
CA ALA A 145 -0.83 -8.14 -0.41
C ALA A 145 -1.78 -8.91 0.49
N TYR A 146 -3.08 -8.79 0.26
CA TYR A 146 -4.09 -9.52 1.02
C TYR A 146 -4.87 -10.48 0.14
N CYS A 147 -4.80 -11.76 0.51
CA CYS A 147 -5.61 -12.82 -0.04
C CYS A 147 -6.86 -13.01 0.83
N ASN A 148 -8.02 -13.10 0.21
CA ASN A 148 -9.30 -13.29 0.92
C ASN A 148 -9.34 -14.58 1.77
N LEU A 149 -8.55 -15.60 1.42
CA LEU A 149 -8.47 -16.88 2.15
C LEU A 149 -7.21 -17.00 3.03
N HIS A 150 -6.07 -16.53 2.53
CA HIS A 150 -4.76 -16.77 3.16
C HIS A 150 -4.19 -15.55 3.87
N GLY A 151 -4.99 -14.50 4.05
CA GLY A 151 -4.65 -13.37 4.89
C GLY A 151 -3.59 -12.44 4.28
N LEU A 152 -2.85 -11.78 5.18
CA LEU A 152 -1.91 -10.71 4.84
C LEU A 152 -0.50 -11.26 4.60
N TRP A 153 0.14 -10.76 3.56
CA TRP A 153 1.51 -11.09 3.19
C TRP A 153 2.31 -9.82 2.96
N LYS A 154 3.61 -9.85 3.22
CA LYS A 154 4.50 -8.70 2.98
C LYS A 154 5.87 -9.10 2.46
N ALA A 155 6.46 -8.19 1.68
CA ALA A 155 7.86 -8.22 1.26
C ALA A 155 8.46 -6.81 1.36
N ASN A 156 9.77 -6.74 1.57
CA ASN A 156 10.51 -5.50 1.62
C ASN A 156 11.41 -5.41 0.38
N LEU A 157 11.59 -4.20 -0.14
CA LEU A 157 12.62 -3.84 -1.12
C LEU A 157 13.62 -2.88 -0.46
#